data_AF-A0A395NRV3-F1
#
_entry.id   AF-A0A395NRV3-F1
#
_cell.length_a   1.000
_cell.length_b   1.000
_cell.length_c   1.000
_cell.angle_alpha   90.00
_cell.angle_beta   90.00
_cell.angle_gamma   90.00
#
_symmetry.space_group_name_H-M   'P 1'
#
loop_
_entity.id
_entity.type
_entity.pdbx_description
1 polymer ?
#
loop_
_entity_poly.entity_id
_entity_poly.type
_entity_poly.pdbx_seq_one_letter_code
_entity_poly.pdbx_strand_id
1 'polypeptide(L)' 'MAVEVLKSRGVPEDRILFLNLIASPEGITNFAAKFPRLKVVTAFIDEGLDEKNYIVPGLGDFGDRFYTI' A
#
# COMPACT_ATOMS: atom_id res chain seq x y z
N MET A 1 -4.93 8.47 7.58
CA MET A 1 -4.07 7.40 7.02
C MET A 1 -3.22 6.81 8.14
N ALA A 2 -2.93 5.50 8.09
CA ALA A 2 -2.22 4.80 9.16
C ALA A 2 -0.84 5.42 9.50
N VAL A 3 -0.04 5.78 8.48
CA VAL A 3 1.28 6.39 8.67
C VAL A 3 1.21 7.73 9.43
N GLU A 4 0.23 8.58 9.13
CA GLU A 4 0.06 9.86 9.84
C GLU A 4 -0.27 9.69 11.32
N VAL A 5 -1.02 8.63 11.67
CA VAL A 5 -1.33 8.31 13.07
C VAL A 5 -0.07 7.88 13.82
N LEU A 6 0.84 7.14 13.17
CA LEU A 6 2.14 6.80 13.77
C LEU A 6 3.01 8.04 13.95
N LYS A 7 3.09 8.89 12.91
CA LYS A 7 3.86 10.15 12.95
C LYS A 7 3.33 11.11 14.01
N SER A 8 2.01 11.26 14.16
CA SER A 8 1.41 12.12 15.17
C SER A 8 1.66 11.63 16.60
N ARG A 9 1.97 10.34 16.77
CA ARG A 9 2.40 9.73 18.03
C ARG A 9 3.93 9.73 18.22
N GLY A 10 4.67 10.44 17.37
CA GLY A 10 6.11 10.62 17.48
C GLY A 10 6.96 9.50 16.88
N VAL A 11 6.38 8.57 16.11
CA VAL A 11 7.16 7.55 15.40
C VAL A 11 7.91 8.21 14.23
N PRO A 12 9.26 8.11 14.17
CA PRO A 12 10.03 8.62 13.04
C PRO A 12 9.66 7.89 11.74
N GLU A 13 9.51 8.65 10.65
CA GLU A 13 9.07 8.09 9.36
C GLU A 13 10.01 7.02 8.80
N ASP A 14 11.32 7.17 9.00
CA ASP A 14 12.37 6.22 8.61
C ASP A 14 12.39 4.93 9.46
N ARG A 15 11.63 4.89 10.56
CA ARG A 15 11.39 3.70 11.39
C ARG A 15 10.09 2.98 11.05
N ILE A 16 9.37 3.43 10.02
CA ILE A 16 8.15 2.78 9.55
C ILE A 16 8.51 1.89 8.34
N LEU A 17 8.17 0.60 8.46
CA LEU A 17 8.23 -0.37 7.37
C LEU A 17 6.80 -0.70 6.95
N PHE A 18 6.43 -0.35 5.72
CA PHE A 18 5.18 -0.75 5.11
C PHE A 18 5.38 -2.05 4.34
N LEU A 19 4.95 -3.17 4.95
CA LEU A 19 4.90 -4.48 4.31
C LEU A 19 3.54 -4.68 3.64
N ASN A 20 3.56 -4.99 2.36
CA ASN A 20 2.38 -5.16 1.52
C ASN A 20 2.54 -6.39 0.61
N LEU A 21 1.43 -6.94 0.12
CA LEU A 21 1.44 -8.10 -0.77
C LEU A 21 1.46 -7.67 -2.24
N ILE A 22 0.56 -6.75 -2.60
CA ILE A 22 0.34 -6.30 -3.96
C ILE A 22 0.01 -4.80 -3.96
N ALA A 23 0.57 -4.07 -4.92
CA ALA A 23 0.34 -2.64 -5.09
C ALA A 23 0.25 -2.25 -6.57
N SER A 24 -0.37 -1.11 -6.86
CA SER A 24 -0.34 -0.49 -8.18
C SER A 24 0.81 0.53 -8.31
N PRO A 25 1.27 0.87 -9.53
CA PRO A 25 2.33 1.86 -9.73
C PRO A 25 1.94 3.25 -9.24
N GLU A 26 0.68 3.66 -9.44
CA GLU A 26 0.14 4.93 -8.96
C GLU A 26 0.08 4.97 -7.44
N GLY A 27 -0.33 3.86 -6.81
CA GLY A 27 -0.36 3.71 -5.36
C GLY A 27 1.02 3.89 -4.72
N ILE A 28 2.04 3.19 -5.24
CA ILE A 28 3.42 3.30 -4.75
C ILE A 28 3.96 4.71 -4.97
N THR A 29 3.76 5.28 -6.16
CA THR A 29 4.26 6.62 -6.50
C THR A 29 3.69 7.67 -5.56
N ASN A 30 2.37 7.66 -5.35
CA ASN A 30 1.70 8.59 -4.45
C ASN A 30 2.13 8.38 -2.99
N PHE A 31 2.30 7.12 -2.57
CA PHE A 31 2.72 6.79 -1.21
C PHE A 31 4.16 7.23 -0.92
N ALA A 32 5.08 6.98 -1.87
CA ALA A 32 6.48 7.40 -1.78
C ALA A 32 6.63 8.93 -1.82
N ALA A 33 5.85 9.63 -2.64
CA ALA A 33 5.85 11.09 -2.67
C ALA A 33 5.37 11.69 -1.34
N LYS A 34 4.38 11.05 -0.69
CA LYS A 34 3.84 11.53 0.59
C LYS A 34 4.74 11.19 1.79
N PHE A 35 5.43 10.06 1.75
CA PHE A 35 6.27 9.58 2.84
C PHE A 35 7.66 9.13 2.35
N PRO A 36 8.51 10.07 1.95
CA PRO A 36 9.76 9.76 1.25
C PRO A 36 10.82 9.03 2.08
N ARG A 37 10.69 8.99 3.42
CA ARG A 37 11.68 8.33 4.30
C ARG A 37 11.28 6.92 4.74
N LEU A 38 10.01 6.53 4.62
CA LEU A 38 9.59 5.19 5.04
C LEU A 38 10.02 4.14 4.01
N LYS A 39 10.19 2.90 4.46
CA LYS A 39 10.54 1.79 3.56
C LYS A 39 9.27 1.03 3.16
N VAL A 40 9.14 0.77 1.87
CA VAL A 40 8.07 -0.07 1.30
C VAL A 40 8.68 -1.39 0.86
N VAL A 41 8.08 -2.49 1.29
CA VAL A 41 8.38 -3.83 0.78
C VAL A 41 7.08 -4.43 0.30
N THR A 42 7.01 -4.77 -0.98
CA THR A 42 5.86 -5.46 -1.57
C THR A 42 6.30 -6.66 -2.39
N ALA A 43 5.47 -7.70 -2.47
CA ALA A 43 5.77 -8.88 -3.25
C ALA A 43 5.50 -8.67 -4.75
N PHE A 44 4.46 -7.91 -5.09
CA PHE A 44 4.05 -7.67 -6.47
C PHE A 44 3.71 -6.19 -6.72
N ILE A 45 4.07 -5.72 -7.91
CA ILE A 45 3.63 -4.44 -8.47
C ILE A 45 2.96 -4.78 -9.80
N ASP A 46 1.64 -4.59 -9.85
CA ASP A 46 0.83 -4.93 -11.02
C ASP A 46 0.68 -3.72 -11.96
N GLU A 47 -0.08 -3.86 -13.04
CA GLU A 47 -0.07 -2.92 -14.16
C GLU A 47 -0.67 -1.55 -13.81
N GLY A 48 -1.69 -1.52 -12.95
CA GLY A 48 -2.39 -0.29 -12.63
C GLY A 48 -3.68 -0.53 -11.87
N LEU A 49 -4.56 0.45 -11.96
CA LEU A 49 -5.91 0.40 -11.42
C LEU A 49 -6.96 0.45 -12.54
N ASP A 50 -8.08 -0.26 -12.36
CA ASP A 50 -9.27 -0.10 -13.19
C ASP A 50 -10.13 1.10 -12.75
N GLU A 51 -11.26 1.33 -13.45
CA GLU A 51 -12.20 2.42 -13.14
C GLU A 51 -12.84 2.34 -11.74
N LYS A 52 -12.79 1.16 -11.11
CA LYS A 52 -13.31 0.90 -9.77
C LYS A 52 -12.20 0.92 -8.71
N ASN A 53 -10.97 1.25 -9.08
CA ASN A 53 -9.77 1.22 -8.25
C ASN A 53 -9.35 -0.20 -7.78
N TYR A 54 -9.71 -1.24 -8.52
CA TYR A 54 -9.08 -2.55 -8.34
C TYR A 54 -7.73 -2.57 -9.02
N ILE A 55 -6.75 -3.20 -8.37
CA ILE A 55 -5.48 -3.52 -9.01
C ILE A 55 -5.73 -4.53 -10.14
N VAL A 56 -5.11 -4.30 -11.29
CA VAL A 56 -5.20 -5.16 -12.47
C VAL A 56 -3.80 -5.62 -12.92
N PRO A 57 -3.58 -6.92 -13.20
CA PRO A 57 -4.54 -8.03 -13.13
C PRO A 57 -5.04 -8.37 -11.71
N GLY A 58 -4.25 -8.08 -10.67
CA GLY A 58 -4.66 -8.08 -9.28
C GLY A 58 -5.08 -9.43 -8.71
N LEU A 59 -5.75 -9.37 -7.56
CA LEU A 59 -6.27 -10.54 -6.85
C LEU A 59 -7.76 -10.44 -6.50
N GLY A 60 -8.46 -9.40 -6.98
CA GLY A 60 -9.82 -9.06 -6.56
C GLY A 60 -9.85 -8.46 -5.14
N ASP A 61 -10.98 -8.58 -4.45
CA ASP A 61 -11.09 -8.15 -3.05
C ASP A 61 -10.36 -9.14 -2.12
N PHE A 62 -9.28 -8.68 -1.47
CA PHE A 62 -8.50 -9.52 -0.57
C PHE A 62 -9.30 -9.98 0.64
N GLY A 63 -10.10 -9.09 1.23
CA GLY A 63 -10.83 -9.34 2.47
C GLY A 63 -11.90 -10.40 2.27
N ASP A 64 -12.72 -10.24 1.23
CA ASP A 64 -13.75 -11.21 0.89
C ASP A 64 -13.11 -12.57 0.61
N ARG A 65 -12.06 -12.62 -0.21
CA ARG A 65 -11.41 -13.90 -0.55
C ARG A 65 -10.73 -14.58 0.62
N PHE A 66 -10.19 -13.82 1.57
CA PHE A 66 -9.46 -14.38 2.70
C PHE A 66 -10.36 -14.80 3.86
N TYR A 67 -11.48 -14.10 4.10
CA TYR A 67 -12.34 -14.32 5.27
C TYR A 67 -13.68 -14.99 4.98
N THR A 68 -14.16 -14.97 3.73
CA THR A 68 -15.52 -15.45 3.39
C THR A 68 -15.56 -16.71 2.52
N ILE A 69 -14.40 -17.18 2.08
CA ILE A 69 -14.24 -18.45 1.35
C ILE A 69 -13.73 -19.52 2.31
#